data_AF-A0A5S4GD84-F1
#
_entry.id   AF-A0A5S4GD84-F1
#
_cell.length_a   1.000
_cell.length_b   1.000
_cell.length_c   1.000
_cell.angle_alpha   90.00
_cell.angle_beta   90.00
_cell.angle_gamma   90.00
#
_symmetry.space_group_name_H-M   'P 1'
#
loop_
_entity.id
_entity.type
_entity.pdbx_description
1 polymer ?
#
loop_
_entity_poly.entity_id
_entity_poly.type
_entity_poly.pdbx_seq_one_letter_code
_entity_poly.pdbx_strand_id
1 'polypeptide(L)'
;MESTPQVHRRGGQDEAAPPSAPASLVAEISALWAEHLDGRDVGPDDDFFALGGNSLIGIKIIERVGREYGVELSVRDFYLAQTPARVAGLVERGRART
;
A
#
# COMPACT_ATOMS: atom_id res chain seq x y z
N MET A 1 -31.82 -15.73 -8.40
CA MET A 1 -31.24 -14.60 -9.15
C MET A 1 -29.85 -14.38 -8.60
N GLU A 2 -28.90 -15.09 -9.20
CA GLU A 2 -27.46 -14.88 -9.04
C GLU A 2 -27.11 -13.46 -9.45
N SER A 3 -26.28 -12.79 -8.65
CA SER A 3 -25.46 -11.67 -9.09
C SER A 3 -24.28 -11.56 -8.13
N THR A 4 -23.31 -12.44 -8.32
CA THR A 4 -21.92 -12.15 -7.96
C THR A 4 -21.18 -11.95 -9.28
N PRO A 5 -20.58 -10.78 -9.54
CA PRO A 5 -19.48 -10.72 -10.48
C PRO A 5 -18.17 -10.66 -9.69
N GLN A 6 -17.54 -11.83 -9.58
CA GLN A 6 -16.09 -11.94 -9.46
C GLN A 6 -15.46 -11.70 -10.83
N VAL A 7 -14.40 -10.89 -10.90
CA VAL A 7 -13.14 -11.10 -11.65
C VAL A 7 -12.51 -9.76 -12.04
N HIS A 8 -11.40 -9.42 -11.40
CA HIS A 8 -10.29 -8.71 -12.03
C HIS A 8 -9.00 -9.48 -11.71
N ARG A 9 -8.74 -10.56 -12.46
CA ARG A 9 -7.43 -11.20 -12.52
C ARG A 9 -6.93 -11.13 -13.97
N ARG A 10 -5.91 -10.30 -14.23
CA ARG A 10 -4.62 -10.71 -14.85
C ARG A 10 -3.74 -9.53 -15.23
N GLY A 11 -2.46 -9.61 -14.83
CA GLY A 11 -1.34 -9.04 -15.58
C GLY A 11 -0.09 -8.81 -14.74
N GLY A 12 0.86 -9.76 -14.76
CA GLY A 12 2.25 -9.51 -14.35
C GLY A 12 2.80 -10.35 -13.19
N GLN A 13 2.91 -11.66 -13.38
CA GLN A 13 3.78 -12.51 -12.55
C GLN A 13 5.15 -12.60 -13.23
N ASP A 14 6.03 -11.60 -13.05
CA ASP A 14 7.49 -11.74 -13.27
C ASP A 14 8.31 -10.57 -12.67
N GLU A 15 8.03 -10.17 -11.42
CA GLU A 15 8.91 -9.23 -10.72
C GLU A 15 9.13 -9.79 -9.31
N ALA A 16 10.38 -10.18 -9.02
CA ALA A 16 10.79 -10.84 -7.79
C ALA A 16 9.97 -10.32 -6.61
N ALA A 17 9.21 -11.22 -5.96
CA ALA A 17 8.40 -10.87 -4.79
C ALA A 17 9.25 -9.97 -3.89
N PRO A 18 8.85 -8.71 -3.64
CA PRO A 18 9.65 -7.84 -2.79
C PRO A 18 9.88 -8.57 -1.47
N PRO A 19 11.00 -8.35 -0.75
CA PRO A 19 11.21 -8.96 0.55
C PRO A 19 9.92 -8.79 1.33
N SER A 20 9.24 -9.92 1.60
CA SER A 20 7.85 -9.88 2.02
C SER A 20 7.84 -9.17 3.35
N ALA A 21 7.35 -7.93 3.37
CA ALA A 21 7.09 -7.25 4.61
C ALA A 21 6.26 -8.18 5.49
N PRO A 22 6.47 -8.16 6.82
CA PRO A 22 5.68 -8.99 7.71
C PRO A 22 4.19 -8.69 7.49
N ALA A 23 3.35 -9.72 7.52
CA ALA A 23 1.91 -9.57 7.26
C ALA A 23 1.25 -8.54 8.18
N SER A 24 1.78 -8.36 9.40
CA SER A 24 1.36 -7.29 10.32
C SER A 24 1.62 -5.90 9.76
N LEU A 25 2.78 -5.64 9.16
CA LEU A 25 3.08 -4.34 8.56
C LEU A 25 2.19 -4.07 7.34
N VAL A 26 1.91 -5.10 6.54
CA VAL A 26 0.97 -4.95 5.41
C VAL A 26 -0.42 -4.57 5.93
N ALA A 27 -0.91 -5.24 6.98
CA ALA A 27 -2.20 -4.93 7.59
C ALA A 27 -2.25 -3.52 8.19
N GLU A 28 -1.18 -3.06 8.83
CA GLU A 28 -1.07 -1.70 9.35
C GLU A 28 -1.13 -0.65 8.23
N ILE A 29 -0.40 -0.85 7.12
CA ILE A 29 -0.45 0.06 5.97
C ILE A 29 -1.84 0.06 5.32
N SER A 30 -2.48 -1.11 5.19
CA SER A 30 -3.86 -1.22 4.72
C SER A 30 -4.83 -0.43 5.60
N ALA A 31 -4.67 -0.49 6.94
CA ALA A 31 -5.49 0.28 7.86
C ALA A 31 -5.31 1.80 7.67
N LEU A 32 -4.07 2.28 7.49
CA LEU A 32 -3.80 3.69 7.20
C LEU A 32 -4.52 4.16 5.92
N TRP A 33 -4.62 3.30 4.92
CA TRP A 33 -5.36 3.63 3.69
C TRP A 33 -6.85 3.68 3.93
N ALA A 34 -7.40 2.70 4.65
CA ALA A 34 -8.82 2.66 5.00
C ALA A 34 -9.24 3.93 5.78
N GLU A 35 -8.40 4.44 6.67
CA GLU A 35 -8.63 5.70 7.40
C GLU A 35 -8.79 6.93 6.48
N HIS A 36 -8.10 6.93 5.33
CA HIS A 36 -8.11 8.06 4.41
C HIS A 36 -9.03 7.88 3.19
N LEU A 37 -9.45 6.66 2.89
CA LEU A 37 -10.29 6.30 1.74
C LEU A 37 -11.72 5.94 2.19
N ASP A 38 -12.25 6.69 3.16
CA ASP A 38 -13.62 6.59 3.68
C ASP A 38 -14.01 5.21 4.24
N GLY A 39 -13.08 4.52 4.89
CA GLY A 39 -13.37 3.30 5.66
C GLY A 39 -13.65 2.05 4.82
N ARG A 40 -13.16 2.01 3.57
CA ARG A 40 -13.24 0.79 2.75
C ARG A 40 -12.31 -0.29 3.32
N ASP A 41 -12.72 -1.56 3.18
CA ASP A 41 -11.80 -2.68 3.42
C ASP A 41 -10.72 -2.64 2.32
N VAL A 42 -9.46 -2.49 2.72
CA VAL A 42 -8.31 -2.32 1.81
C VAL A 42 -7.44 -3.57 1.88
N GLY A 43 -7.48 -4.34 0.79
CA GLY A 43 -6.62 -5.50 0.60
C GLY A 43 -5.15 -5.13 0.36
N PRO A 44 -4.24 -6.12 0.53
CA PRO A 44 -2.80 -5.90 0.42
C PRO A 44 -2.32 -5.48 -0.98
N ASP A 45 -3.09 -5.83 -2.01
CA ASP A 45 -2.79 -5.57 -3.42
C ASP A 45 -3.75 -4.53 -4.05
N ASP A 46 -4.61 -3.89 -3.24
CA ASP A 46 -5.51 -2.88 -3.76
C ASP A 46 -4.74 -1.66 -4.21
N ASP A 47 -5.04 -1.19 -5.42
CA ASP A 47 -4.36 -0.03 -6.00
C ASP A 47 -4.92 1.27 -5.40
N PHE A 48 -4.01 2.11 -4.89
CA PHE A 48 -4.32 3.38 -4.26
C PHE A 48 -5.23 4.27 -5.12
N PHE A 49 -4.92 4.37 -6.41
CA PHE A 49 -5.64 5.25 -7.34
C PHE A 49 -6.96 4.63 -7.78
N ALA A 50 -7.01 3.31 -7.96
CA ALA A 50 -8.26 2.59 -8.21
C ALA A 50 -9.24 2.72 -7.03
N LEU A 51 -8.72 2.88 -5.81
CA LEU A 51 -9.53 3.16 -4.63
C LEU A 51 -10.00 4.61 -4.50
N GLY A 52 -9.60 5.51 -5.41
CA GLY A 52 -9.94 6.95 -5.35
C GLY A 52 -8.90 7.80 -4.63
N GLY A 53 -7.72 7.25 -4.36
CA GLY A 53 -6.59 7.98 -3.80
C GLY A 53 -6.15 9.15 -4.69
N ASN A 54 -5.70 10.21 -4.06
CA ASN A 54 -5.21 11.42 -4.71
C ASN A 54 -3.91 11.91 -4.05
N SER A 55 -3.31 12.95 -4.62
CA SER A 55 -2.02 13.49 -4.15
C SER A 55 -2.06 13.94 -2.69
N LEU A 56 -3.13 14.60 -2.26
CA LEU A 56 -3.25 15.08 -0.88
C LEU A 56 -3.33 13.90 0.12
N ILE A 57 -4.10 12.87 -0.22
CA ILE A 57 -4.18 11.65 0.60
C ILE A 57 -2.82 10.93 0.61
N GLY A 58 -2.18 10.80 -0.55
CA GLY A 58 -0.87 10.14 -0.67
C GLY A 58 0.20 10.84 0.17
N ILE A 59 0.26 12.17 0.13
CA ILE A 59 1.18 12.96 0.96
C ILE A 59 0.93 12.71 2.47
N LYS A 60 -0.33 12.72 2.91
CA LYS A 60 -0.68 12.45 4.32
C LYS A 60 -0.25 11.04 4.76
N ILE A 61 -0.45 10.04 3.91
CA ILE A 61 -0.01 8.66 4.18
C ILE A 61 1.52 8.61 4.27
N ILE A 62 2.23 9.20 3.31
CA ILE A 62 3.70 9.25 3.31
C ILE A 62 4.25 9.86 4.60
N GLU A 63 3.73 11.03 5.00
CA GLU A 63 4.15 11.72 6.22
C GLU A 63 3.85 10.90 7.48
N ARG A 64 2.69 10.23 7.52
CA ARG A 64 2.29 9.39 8.64
C ARG A 64 3.19 8.16 8.76
N VAL A 65 3.39 7.44 7.66
CA VAL A 65 4.28 6.28 7.57
C VAL A 65 5.70 6.64 8.02
N GLY A 66 6.23 7.77 7.54
CA GLY A 66 7.57 8.19 7.91
C GLY A 66 7.71 8.52 9.39
N ARG A 67 6.70 9.19 9.98
CA ARG A 67 6.66 9.49 11.42
C ARG A 67 6.53 8.23 12.27
N GLU A 68 5.67 7.28 11.87
CA GLU A 68 5.33 6.10 12.66
C GLU A 68 6.45 5.06 12.66
N TYR A 69 7.21 4.99 11.56
CA TYR A 69 8.18 3.92 11.36
C TYR A 69 9.62 4.39 11.22
N GLY A 70 9.86 5.71 11.31
CA GLY A 70 11.20 6.28 11.24
C GLY A 70 11.88 6.11 9.87
N VAL A 71 11.09 6.06 8.80
CA VAL A 71 11.60 5.87 7.42
C VAL A 71 11.31 7.09 6.56
N GLU A 72 12.17 7.35 5.58
CA GLU A 72 11.89 8.34 4.55
C GLU A 72 11.31 7.64 3.31
N LEU A 73 10.05 7.94 2.98
CA LEU A 73 9.38 7.44 1.79
C LEU A 73 9.18 8.60 0.81
N SER A 74 9.75 8.51 -0.39
CA SER A 74 9.55 9.55 -1.39
C SER A 74 8.16 9.42 -2.05
N VAL A 75 7.60 10.54 -2.50
CA VAL A 75 6.36 10.55 -3.30
C VAL A 75 6.49 9.65 -4.52
N ARG A 76 7.66 9.64 -5.17
CA ARG A 76 7.95 8.78 -6.32
C ARG A 76 7.84 7.31 -5.94
N ASP A 77 8.43 6.88 -4.83
CA ASP A 77 8.40 5.48 -4.41
C ASP A 77 6.98 5.03 -4.06
N PHE A 78 6.21 5.89 -3.38
CA PHE A 78 4.80 5.62 -3.10
C PHE A 78 3.98 5.44 -4.40
N TYR A 79 4.16 6.34 -5.37
CA TYR A 79 3.50 6.27 -6.68
C TYR A 79 3.91 5.04 -7.51
N LEU A 80 5.11 4.50 -7.33
CA LEU A 80 5.55 3.26 -7.99
C LEU A 80 5.07 2.00 -7.25
N ALA A 81 4.91 2.08 -5.93
CA ALA A 81 4.44 0.96 -5.12
C ALA A 81 2.94 0.72 -5.27
N GLN A 82 2.13 1.79 -5.27
CA GLN A 82 0.69 1.80 -5.54
C GLN A 82 -0.21 0.89 -4.70
N THR A 83 0.33 0.03 -3.84
CA THR A 83 -0.39 -0.99 -3.06
C THR A 83 0.16 -1.06 -1.63
N PRO A 84 -0.63 -1.46 -0.62
CA PRO A 84 -0.17 -1.59 0.75
C PRO A 84 1.02 -2.54 0.89
N ALA A 85 1.00 -3.69 0.21
CA ALA A 85 2.08 -4.68 0.27
C ALA A 85 3.41 -4.13 -0.26
N ARG A 86 3.38 -3.39 -1.37
CA ARG A 86 4.60 -2.79 -1.95
C ARG A 86 5.12 -1.63 -1.11
N VAL A 87 4.23 -0.82 -0.53
CA VAL A 87 4.61 0.25 0.42
C VAL A 87 5.22 -0.34 1.70
N ALA A 88 4.60 -1.39 2.26
CA ALA A 88 5.16 -2.10 3.42
C ALA A 88 6.56 -2.65 3.13
N GLY A 89 6.81 -3.17 1.92
CA GLY A 89 8.14 -3.59 1.49
C GLY A 89 9.16 -2.45 1.44
N LEU A 90 8.75 -1.23 1.08
CA LEU A 90 9.62 -0.05 1.12
C LEU A 90 9.94 0.35 2.55
N VAL A 91 8.94 0.33 3.44
CA VAL A 91 9.12 0.62 4.87
C VAL A 91 10.09 -0.37 5.50
N GLU A 92 9.91 -1.67 5.26
CA GLU A 92 10.79 -2.72 5.81
C GLU A 92 12.24 -2.53 5.36
N ARG A 93 12.46 -2.22 4.08
CA ARG A 93 13.80 -1.89 3.56
C ARG A 93 14.38 -0.59 4.16
N GLY A 94 13.53 0.39 4.48
CA GLY A 94 13.95 1.62 5.15
C GLY A 94 14.42 1.34 6.58
N ARG A 95 13.66 0.55 7.34
CA ARG A 95 14.00 0.15 8.72
C ARG A 95 15.31 -0.63 8.80
N ALA A 96 15.54 -1.57 7.87
CA ALA A 96 16.75 -2.41 7.87
C ALA A 96 18.05 -1.67 7.52
N ARG A 97 18.00 -0.41 7.07
CA ARG A 97 19.18 0.41 6.71
C ARG A 97 19.62 1.37 7.81
N THR A 98 18.95 1.35 8.96
CA THR A 98 19.20 2.24 10.10
C THR A 98 19.72 1.44 11.28
#